data_AF-A0A7S3KPZ5-F1
#
_entry.id   AF-A0A7S3KPZ5-F1
#
_cell.length_a   1.000
_cell.length_b   1.000
_cell.length_c   1.000
_cell.angle_alpha   90.00
_cell.angle_beta   90.00
_cell.angle_gamma   90.00
#
_symmetry.space_group_name_H-M   'P 1'
#
loop_
_entity.id
_entity.type
_entity.pdbx_description
1 polymer ?
#
loop_
_entity_poly.entity_id
_entity_poly.type
_entity_poly.pdbx_seq_one_letter_code
_entity_poly.pdbx_strand_id
1 'polypeptide(L)'
;EGMELNALADVMFEEAFQEAQECDKELQKRNLRGFLHGIPISFKDQFNIKGTPSTIGALACAEDFPEEDGIIAEVLKKHGGIPFAKTNLPQLMGSAESLTRLWGNCCNPRNPERVSGGSSGGEGALLGVKGSP
;
A
#
# COMPACT_ATOMS: atom_id res chain seq x y z
N GLU A 1 -19.73 -6.65 -14.39
CA GLU A 1 -19.63 -5.56 -13.39
C GLU A 1 -18.59 -5.98 -12.37
N GLY A 2 -17.64 -5.09 -12.03
CA GLY A 2 -16.60 -5.35 -11.04
C GLY A 2 -17.04 -4.91 -9.65
N MET A 3 -16.51 -5.55 -8.61
CA MET A 3 -16.72 -5.13 -7.22
C MET A 3 -15.75 -3.99 -6.89
N GLU A 4 -16.27 -2.86 -6.44
CA GLU A 4 -15.48 -1.72 -5.96
C GLU A 4 -15.24 -1.85 -4.45
N LEU A 5 -13.96 -1.83 -4.04
CA LEU A 5 -13.57 -2.08 -2.64
C LEU A 5 -13.00 -0.88 -1.90
N ASN A 6 -12.57 0.17 -2.59
CA ASN A 6 -11.84 1.31 -2.01
C ASN A 6 -10.68 0.88 -1.10
N ALA A 7 -9.96 -0.18 -1.48
CA ALA A 7 -8.87 -0.74 -0.68
C ALA A 7 -7.58 0.08 -0.73
N LEU A 8 -7.40 0.89 -1.79
CA LEU A 8 -6.20 1.70 -2.03
C LEU A 8 -6.45 3.16 -1.62
N ALA A 9 -5.44 3.76 -1.00
CA ALA A 9 -5.38 5.17 -0.63
C ALA A 9 -4.57 5.97 -1.66
N ASP A 10 -3.45 5.41 -2.12
CA ASP A 10 -2.59 6.00 -3.14
C ASP A 10 -1.87 4.89 -3.93
N VAL A 11 -1.34 5.20 -5.11
CA VAL A 11 -0.71 4.24 -6.02
C VAL A 11 0.64 4.76 -6.53
N MET A 12 1.61 3.85 -6.63
CA MET A 12 2.97 4.11 -7.13
C MET A 12 3.26 3.19 -8.32
N PHE A 13 2.28 3.01 -9.21
CA PHE A 13 2.37 1.96 -10.23
C PHE A 13 3.49 2.22 -11.24
N GLU A 14 3.67 3.46 -11.67
CA GLU A 14 4.69 3.82 -12.65
C GLU A 14 6.09 3.57 -12.08
N GLU A 15 6.35 4.06 -10.85
CA GLU A 15 7.60 3.84 -10.13
C GLU A 15 7.84 2.35 -9.85
N ALA A 16 6.79 1.61 -9.46
CA ALA A 16 6.87 0.17 -9.23
C ALA A 16 7.18 -0.60 -10.52
N PHE A 17 6.62 -0.22 -11.67
CA PHE A 17 6.94 -0.82 -12.96
C PHE A 17 8.39 -0.57 -13.36
N GLN A 18 8.88 0.66 -13.18
CA GLN A 18 10.28 1.00 -13.45
C GLN A 18 11.24 0.18 -12.57
N GLU A 19 10.94 0.08 -11.27
CA GLU A 19 11.75 -0.70 -10.32
C GLU A 19 11.71 -2.21 -10.63
N ALA A 20 10.55 -2.73 -11.06
CA ALA A 20 10.42 -4.12 -11.49
C ALA A 20 11.28 -4.42 -12.72
N GLN A 21 11.32 -3.51 -13.71
CA GLN A 21 12.17 -3.64 -14.89
C GLN A 21 13.67 -3.63 -14.52
N GLU A 22 14.08 -2.86 -13.52
CA GLU A 22 15.46 -2.89 -13.02
C GLU A 22 15.77 -4.21 -12.32
N CYS A 23 14.83 -4.73 -11.51
CA CYS A 23 14.95 -6.06 -10.92
C CYS A 23 15.08 -7.16 -11.99
N ASP A 24 14.31 -7.10 -13.09
CA ASP A 24 14.45 -8.04 -14.20
C ASP A 24 15.85 -8.01 -14.85
N LYS A 25 16.41 -6.81 -15.08
CA LYS A 25 17.77 -6.64 -15.63
C LYS A 25 18.84 -7.20 -14.70
N GLU A 26 18.66 -7.05 -13.40
CA GLU A 26 19.55 -7.57 -12.37
C GLU A 26 19.46 -9.10 -12.23
N LEU A 27 18.25 -9.64 -12.29
CA LEU A 27 17.99 -11.08 -12.29
C LEU A 27 18.67 -11.77 -13.49
N GLN A 28 18.62 -11.18 -14.68
CA GLN A 28 19.33 -11.68 -15.87
C GLN A 28 20.85 -11.81 -15.64
N LYS A 29 21.41 -10.94 -14.79
CA LYS A 29 22.83 -10.94 -14.39
C LYS A 29 23.10 -11.76 -13.12
N ARG A 30 22.08 -12.43 -12.57
CA ARG A 30 22.12 -13.17 -11.29
C ARG A 30 22.53 -12.30 -10.09
N ASN A 31 22.20 -11.01 -10.12
CA ASN A 31 22.53 -10.05 -9.08
C ASN A 31 21.29 -9.68 -8.26
N LEU A 32 20.92 -10.50 -7.28
CA LEU A 32 19.71 -10.25 -6.48
C LEU A 32 19.97 -9.20 -5.39
N ARG A 33 19.02 -8.27 -5.21
CA ARG A 33 19.05 -7.25 -4.12
C ARG A 33 18.82 -7.84 -2.73
N GLY A 34 18.21 -9.02 -2.63
CA GLY A 34 17.88 -9.66 -1.37
C GLY A 34 16.75 -10.68 -1.50
N PHE A 35 16.17 -11.08 -0.37
CA PHE A 35 15.13 -12.11 -0.33
C PHE A 35 13.75 -11.63 -0.83
N LEU A 36 13.58 -10.32 -1.06
CA LEU A 36 12.35 -9.72 -1.61
C LEU A 36 12.54 -9.19 -3.03
N HIS A 37 13.64 -9.54 -3.70
CA HIS A 37 13.95 -9.02 -5.02
C HIS A 37 12.77 -9.17 -6.01
N GLY A 38 12.24 -8.03 -6.47
CA GLY A 38 11.14 -7.97 -7.43
C GLY A 38 9.76 -8.19 -6.84
N ILE A 39 9.63 -8.40 -5.52
CA ILE A 39 8.34 -8.68 -4.89
C ILE A 39 7.58 -7.36 -4.64
N PRO A 40 6.37 -7.18 -5.20
CA PRO A 40 5.55 -6.01 -4.93
C PRO A 40 5.00 -6.03 -3.50
N ILE A 41 4.96 -4.88 -2.84
CA ILE A 41 4.53 -4.74 -1.45
C ILE A 41 3.52 -3.59 -1.31
N SER A 42 2.35 -3.86 -0.76
CA SER A 42 1.41 -2.82 -0.33
C SER A 42 1.78 -2.32 1.06
N PHE A 43 1.49 -1.04 1.33
CA PHE A 43 1.71 -0.46 2.64
C PHE A 43 0.46 0.25 3.14
N LYS A 44 0.11 0.01 4.40
CA LYS A 44 -0.89 0.81 5.09
C LYS A 44 -0.51 2.29 5.05
N ASP A 45 -1.49 3.15 4.83
CA ASP A 45 -1.28 4.59 4.62
C ASP A 45 -0.49 5.31 5.76
N GLN A 46 -0.43 4.74 6.96
CA GLN A 46 0.39 5.26 8.06
C GLN A 46 1.91 5.16 7.88
N PHE A 47 2.41 4.32 6.96
CA PHE A 47 3.86 4.09 6.82
C PHE A 47 4.51 5.11 5.89
N ASN A 48 5.52 5.84 6.36
CA ASN A 48 6.24 6.77 5.49
C ASN A 48 6.89 6.04 4.30
N ILE A 49 6.50 6.45 3.09
CA ILE A 49 7.18 6.09 1.85
C ILE A 49 7.45 7.40 1.13
N LYS A 50 8.74 7.68 0.91
CA LYS A 50 9.19 8.89 0.23
C LYS A 50 8.49 9.02 -1.13
N GLY A 51 7.95 10.21 -1.41
CA GLY A 51 7.24 10.51 -2.65
C GLY A 51 5.73 10.23 -2.62
N THR A 52 5.20 9.64 -1.54
CA THR A 52 3.75 9.49 -1.33
C THR A 52 3.32 10.09 0.00
N PRO A 53 2.12 10.68 0.09
CA PRO A 53 1.65 11.25 1.33
C PRO A 53 1.39 10.14 2.36
N SER A 54 1.59 10.45 3.63
CA SER A 54 1.26 9.58 4.76
C SER A 54 0.12 10.21 5.54
N THR A 55 -1.09 10.04 5.02
CA THR A 55 -2.22 10.88 5.44
C THR A 55 -2.85 10.46 6.76
N ILE A 56 -2.56 9.24 7.24
CA ILE A 56 -3.21 8.60 8.39
C ILE A 56 -4.75 8.69 8.34
N GLY A 57 -5.33 8.74 7.14
CA GLY A 57 -6.77 8.90 6.92
C GLY A 57 -7.33 10.25 7.39
N ALA A 58 -6.48 11.24 7.66
CA ALA A 58 -6.86 12.55 8.18
C ALA A 58 -6.67 13.64 7.10
N LEU A 59 -7.72 14.43 6.86
CA LEU A 59 -7.68 15.51 5.86
C LEU A 59 -6.56 16.54 6.13
N ALA A 60 -6.25 16.79 7.40
CA ALA A 60 -5.16 17.69 7.79
C ALA A 60 -3.77 17.20 7.37
N CYS A 61 -3.62 15.91 7.08
CA CYS A 61 -2.37 15.28 6.66
C CYS A 61 -2.41 14.84 5.18
N ALA A 62 -3.42 15.26 4.40
CA ALA A 62 -3.59 14.82 3.01
C ALA A 62 -2.39 15.18 2.11
N GLU A 63 -1.63 16.22 2.47
CA GLU A 63 -0.43 16.68 1.78
C GLU A 63 0.85 16.50 2.62
N ASP A 64 0.83 15.58 3.60
CA ASP A 64 2.01 15.28 4.42
C ASP A 64 2.93 14.28 3.69
N PHE A 65 3.88 14.82 2.92
CA PHE A 65 4.87 14.04 2.18
C PHE A 65 6.16 13.89 3.02
N PRO A 66 6.51 12.67 3.45
CA PRO A 66 7.74 12.45 4.20
C PRO A 66 8.97 12.62 3.30
N GLU A 67 10.02 13.25 3.84
CA GLU A 67 11.29 13.48 3.13
C GLU A 67 12.08 12.17 2.88
N GLU A 68 11.82 11.17 3.73
CA GLU A 68 12.50 9.88 3.76
C GLU A 68 11.54 8.73 4.08
N ASP A 69 11.95 7.52 3.70
CA ASP A 69 11.20 6.31 4.01
C ASP A 69 11.20 6.04 5.52
N GLY A 70 10.10 5.50 6.03
CA GLY A 70 10.10 4.93 7.38
C GLY A 70 10.94 3.65 7.42
N ILE A 71 11.46 3.30 8.59
CA ILE A 71 12.41 2.17 8.76
C ILE A 71 11.92 0.84 8.14
N ILE A 72 10.63 0.55 8.20
CA ILE A 72 10.06 -0.67 7.60
C ILE A 72 10.15 -0.61 6.07
N ALA A 73 9.77 0.52 5.45
CA ALA A 73 9.87 0.69 4.01
C ALA A 73 11.33 0.65 3.56
N GLU A 74 12.24 1.30 4.28
CA GLU A 74 13.68 1.27 4.00
C GLU A 74 14.22 -0.16 4.00
N VAL A 75 13.94 -0.95 5.05
CA VAL A 75 14.43 -2.33 5.17
C VAL A 75 13.87 -3.22 4.06
N LEU A 76 12.59 -3.09 3.72
CA LEU A 76 11.96 -3.91 2.68
C LEU A 76 12.51 -3.55 1.29
N LYS A 77 12.63 -2.25 0.97
CA LYS A 77 13.26 -1.76 -0.27
C LYS A 77 14.70 -2.23 -0.39
N LYS A 78 15.48 -2.16 0.70
CA LYS A 78 16.88 -2.61 0.75
C LYS A 78 17.03 -4.09 0.37
N HIS A 79 16.04 -4.92 0.66
CA HIS A 79 16.03 -6.35 0.29
C HIS A 79 15.36 -6.61 -1.07
N GLY A 80 15.08 -5.56 -1.84
CA GLY A 80 14.55 -5.62 -3.20
C GLY A 80 13.03 -5.61 -3.32
N GLY A 81 12.31 -5.37 -2.21
CA GLY A 81 10.86 -5.23 -2.23
C GLY A 81 10.43 -3.93 -2.92
N ILE A 82 9.33 -3.97 -3.67
CA ILE A 82 8.87 -2.88 -4.52
C ILE A 82 7.54 -2.34 -3.98
N PRO A 83 7.51 -1.20 -3.29
CA PRO A 83 6.24 -0.58 -2.92
C PRO A 83 5.45 -0.18 -4.16
N PHE A 84 4.17 -0.56 -4.21
CA PHE A 84 3.32 -0.27 -5.38
C PHE A 84 2.00 0.44 -5.03
N ALA A 85 1.54 0.34 -3.79
CA ALA A 85 0.35 1.06 -3.34
C ALA A 85 0.35 1.34 -1.83
N LYS A 86 -0.39 2.38 -1.47
CA LYS A 86 -0.79 2.71 -0.11
C LYS A 86 -2.23 2.21 0.11
N THR A 87 -2.57 1.62 1.25
CA THR A 87 -3.91 1.05 1.48
C THR A 87 -4.76 1.87 2.46
N ASN A 88 -6.07 1.85 2.23
CA ASN A 88 -7.09 2.54 3.02
C ASN A 88 -7.11 2.08 4.50
N LEU A 89 -7.27 3.05 5.40
CA LEU A 89 -7.36 2.91 6.85
C LEU A 89 -8.36 3.93 7.43
N PRO A 90 -8.92 3.71 8.63
CA PRO A 90 -9.76 4.72 9.26
C PRO A 90 -8.94 5.90 9.76
N GLN A 91 -9.56 7.08 9.78
CA GLN A 91 -8.94 8.29 10.30
C GLN A 91 -8.22 8.06 11.65
N LEU A 92 -6.95 8.44 11.70
CA LEU A 92 -6.03 8.31 12.84
C LEU A 92 -5.89 6.87 13.37
N MET A 93 -6.21 5.87 12.55
CA MET A 93 -6.33 4.46 12.93
C MET A 93 -7.28 4.21 14.11
N GLY A 94 -8.20 5.14 14.38
CA GLY A 94 -9.01 5.18 15.60
C GLY A 94 -10.25 4.28 15.59
N SER A 95 -10.48 3.51 14.54
CA SER A 95 -11.65 2.64 14.39
C SER A 95 -11.26 1.22 13.95
N ALA A 96 -12.11 0.25 14.32
CA ALA A 96 -12.07 -1.12 13.84
C ALA A 96 -12.74 -1.30 12.46
N GLU A 97 -13.16 -0.21 11.82
CA GLU A 97 -13.74 -0.20 10.48
C GLU A 97 -12.99 0.83 9.63
N SER A 98 -12.44 0.45 8.48
CA SER A 98 -11.75 1.35 7.54
C SER A 98 -12.72 2.29 6.80
N LEU A 99 -13.26 3.24 7.56
CA LEU A 99 -14.13 4.31 7.10
C LEU A 99 -13.35 5.63 7.13
N THR A 100 -13.30 6.31 6.00
CA THR A 100 -12.58 7.59 5.88
C THR A 100 -13.23 8.47 4.82
N ARG A 101 -13.17 9.78 5.06
CA ARG A 101 -13.68 10.79 4.12
C ARG A 101 -12.74 11.05 2.95
N LEU A 102 -11.47 10.64 3.04
CA LEU A 102 -10.50 10.87 1.98
C LEU A 102 -10.74 9.97 0.76
N TRP A 103 -10.93 8.66 0.98
CA TRP A 103 -11.06 7.67 -0.11
C TRP A 103 -12.36 6.86 -0.06
N GLY A 104 -13.24 7.15 0.91
CA GLY A 104 -14.44 6.38 1.15
C GLY A 104 -14.21 5.12 1.98
N ASN A 105 -15.27 4.31 2.06
CA ASN A 105 -15.31 3.14 2.93
C ASN A 105 -14.71 1.93 2.24
N CYS A 106 -13.77 1.26 2.91
CA CYS A 106 -13.20 0.02 2.41
C CYS A 106 -14.19 -1.14 2.65
N CYS A 107 -14.56 -1.82 1.57
CA CYS A 107 -15.57 -2.87 1.58
C CYS A 107 -14.95 -4.27 1.73
N ASN A 108 -15.73 -5.22 2.23
CA ASN A 108 -15.30 -6.59 2.38
C ASN A 108 -15.27 -7.31 1.02
N PRO A 109 -14.15 -7.96 0.65
CA PRO A 109 -14.04 -8.63 -0.65
C PRO A 109 -14.98 -9.83 -0.83
N ARG A 110 -15.58 -10.34 0.24
CA ARG A 110 -16.57 -11.42 0.20
C ARG A 110 -18.01 -10.92 0.12
N ASN A 111 -18.26 -9.67 0.53
CA ASN A 111 -19.56 -9.03 0.47
C ASN A 111 -19.38 -7.51 0.53
N PRO A 112 -19.56 -6.78 -0.59
CA PRO A 112 -19.31 -5.34 -0.64
C PRO A 112 -20.32 -4.50 0.17
N GLU A 113 -21.43 -5.09 0.62
CA GLU A 113 -22.37 -4.44 1.56
C GLU A 113 -21.83 -4.41 3.01
N ARG A 114 -20.66 -5.03 3.27
CA ARG A 114 -20.01 -5.08 4.58
C ARG A 114 -18.67 -4.35 4.56
N VAL A 115 -18.27 -3.85 5.72
CA VAL A 115 -16.94 -3.27 5.93
C VAL A 115 -15.84 -4.33 5.89
N SER A 116 -14.64 -3.93 5.45
CA SER A 116 -13.44 -4.80 5.47
C SER A 116 -12.87 -5.05 6.88
N GLY A 117 -13.40 -4.40 7.91
CA GLY A 117 -12.76 -4.28 9.22
C GLY A 117 -11.69 -3.19 9.22
N GLY A 118 -10.84 -3.19 10.25
CA GLY A 118 -9.93 -2.08 10.55
C GLY A 118 -9.05 -2.35 11.78
N SER A 119 -8.04 -1.52 12.05
CA SER A 119 -7.73 -0.30 11.30
C SER A 119 -6.96 -0.55 10.00
N SER A 120 -6.64 -1.80 9.67
CA SER A 120 -5.89 -2.19 8.45
C SER A 120 -6.80 -2.83 7.39
N GLY A 121 -8.02 -2.31 7.22
CA GLY A 121 -9.02 -2.90 6.34
C GLY A 121 -8.63 -2.91 4.86
N GLY A 122 -7.94 -1.89 4.36
CA GLY A 122 -7.43 -1.83 2.99
C GLY A 122 -6.47 -2.99 2.67
N GLU A 123 -5.51 -3.26 3.54
CA GLU A 123 -4.62 -4.43 3.42
C GLU A 123 -5.41 -5.74 3.37
N GLY A 124 -6.34 -5.93 4.31
CA GLY A 124 -7.15 -7.14 4.38
C GLY A 124 -8.04 -7.34 3.16
N ALA A 125 -8.63 -6.26 2.63
CA ALA A 125 -9.44 -6.28 1.43
C ALA A 125 -8.59 -6.62 0.19
N LEU A 126 -7.43 -5.97 0.05
CA LEU A 126 -6.51 -6.16 -1.08
C LEU A 126 -5.96 -7.59 -1.11
N LEU A 127 -5.54 -8.13 0.03
CA LEU A 127 -5.14 -9.53 0.16
C LEU A 127 -6.30 -10.49 -0.17
N GLY A 128 -7.52 -10.16 0.28
CA GLY A 128 -8.70 -10.98 0.02
C GLY A 128 -9.05 -11.13 -1.46
N VAL A 129 -8.65 -10.17 -2.31
CA VAL A 129 -8.77 -10.26 -3.78
C VAL A 129 -7.47 -10.61 -4.49
N LYS A 130 -6.41 -10.95 -3.75
CA LYS A 130 -5.06 -11.25 -4.29
C LYS A 130 -4.46 -10.08 -5.08
N GLY A 131 -4.79 -8.84 -4.70
CA GLY A 131 -4.21 -7.63 -5.28
C GLY A 131 -2.85 -7.26 -4.69
N SER A 132 -2.45 -7.92 -3.59
CA SER A 132 -1.12 -7.91 -2.99
C SER A 132 -0.74 -9.38 -2.71
N PRO A 133 0.54 -9.78 -2.85
CA PRO A 133 0.97 -11.18 -2.78
C PRO A 133 0.87 -11.81 -1.37
#